data_AF-A0A7Y7M6U6-F1
#
_entry.id   AF-A0A7Y7M6U6-F1
#
_cell.length_a   1.000
_cell.length_b   1.000
_cell.length_c   1.000
_cell.angle_alpha   90.00
_cell.angle_beta   90.00
_cell.angle_gamma   90.00
#
_symmetry.space_group_name_H-M   'P 1'
#
loop_
_entity.id
_entity.type
_entity.pdbx_description
1 polymer ?
#
loop_
_entity_poly.entity_id
_entity_poly.type
_entity_poly.pdbx_seq_one_letter_code
_entity_poly.pdbx_strand_id
1 'polypeptide(L)'
;SDRQAITANVAARDGVRRQALEGVSTTLEVLQQQQALLQSEITLVQGLGNLVTASYGVAAAIGRLTASDLQLNVPLYDETAYYNAVRNRLWGMNDYAQNQPGR
;
A
#
# COMPACT_ATOMS: atom_id res chain seq x y z
N SER A 1 -13.15 15.04 -4.20
CA SER A 1 -13.10 15.24 -5.67
C SER A 1 -13.21 13.91 -6.42
N ASP A 2 -12.31 12.95 -6.23
CA ASP A 2 -12.28 11.73 -7.07
C ASP A 2 -13.53 10.84 -6.94
N ARG A 3 -14.06 10.64 -5.72
CA ARG A 3 -15.33 9.92 -5.53
C ARG A 3 -16.52 10.61 -6.20
N GLN A 4 -16.55 11.94 -6.21
CA GLN A 4 -17.60 12.71 -6.89
C GLN A 4 -17.47 12.58 -8.41
N ALA A 5 -16.24 12.58 -8.93
CA ALA A 5 -15.97 12.34 -10.35
C ALA A 5 -16.44 10.94 -10.79
N ILE A 6 -16.21 9.91 -9.97
CA ILE A 6 -16.74 8.56 -10.22
C ILE A 6 -18.26 8.57 -10.26
N THR A 7 -18.94 9.15 -9.25
CA THR A 7 -20.41 9.21 -9.24
C THR A 7 -20.97 9.93 -10.46
N ALA A 8 -20.34 11.04 -10.87
CA ALA A 8 -20.73 11.76 -12.09
C ALA A 8 -20.53 10.92 -13.36
N ASN A 9 -19.39 10.22 -13.48
CA ASN A 9 -19.09 9.39 -14.65
C ASN A 9 -19.96 8.13 -14.72
N VAL A 10 -20.37 7.57 -13.58
CA VAL A 10 -21.38 6.49 -13.54
C VAL A 10 -22.71 6.97 -14.10
N ALA A 11 -23.20 8.13 -13.64
CA ALA A 11 -24.44 8.71 -14.13
C ALA A 11 -24.37 9.06 -15.64
N ALA A 12 -23.23 9.59 -16.10
CA ALA A 12 -22.99 9.91 -17.50
C ALA A 12 -22.99 8.66 -18.39
N ARG A 13 -22.27 7.59 -17.99
CA ARG A 13 -22.28 6.29 -18.66
C ARG A 13 -23.70 5.73 -18.78
N ASP A 14 -24.50 5.83 -17.72
CA ASP A 14 -25.88 5.34 -17.73
C ASP A 14 -26.81 6.18 -18.60
N GLY A 15 -26.58 7.49 -18.70
CA GLY A 15 -27.22 8.36 -19.69
C GLY A 15 -26.94 7.91 -21.12
N VAL A 16 -25.67 7.82 -21.49
CA VAL A 16 -25.24 7.46 -22.85
C VAL A 16 -25.64 6.02 -23.20
N ARG A 17 -25.63 5.10 -22.24
CA ARG A 17 -26.12 3.73 -22.45
C ARG A 17 -27.62 3.70 -22.78
N ARG A 18 -28.44 4.50 -22.10
CA ARG A 18 -29.87 4.61 -22.43
C ARG A 18 -30.08 5.20 -23.82
N GLN A 19 -29.34 6.26 -24.16
CA GLN A 19 -29.39 6.88 -25.49
C GLN A 19 -28.94 5.93 -26.61
N ALA A 20 -27.95 5.06 -26.34
CA ALA A 20 -27.50 4.05 -27.30
C ALA A 20 -28.54 2.92 -27.50
N LEU A 21 -29.30 2.55 -26.47
CA LEU A 21 -30.44 1.62 -26.60
C LEU A 21 -31.58 2.23 -27.40
N GLU A 22 -31.79 3.53 -27.27
CA GLU A 22 -32.77 4.31 -28.05
C GLU A 22 -32.27 4.62 -29.48
N GLY A 23 -31.04 4.26 -29.83
CA GLY A 23 -30.44 4.47 -31.17
C GLY A 23 -29.98 5.90 -31.44
N VAL A 24 -29.98 6.76 -30.42
CA VAL A 24 -29.61 8.20 -30.51
C VAL A 24 -28.12 8.43 -30.27
N SER A 25 -27.45 7.47 -29.63
CA SER A 25 -26.00 7.47 -29.37
C SER A 25 -25.29 6.30 -30.05
N THR A 26 -23.98 6.44 -30.26
CA THR A 26 -23.15 5.41 -30.90
C THR A 26 -22.47 4.49 -29.88
N THR A 27 -22.03 3.31 -30.33
CA THR A 27 -21.23 2.38 -29.49
C THR A 27 -19.90 2.99 -29.04
N LEU A 28 -19.31 3.86 -29.87
CA LEU A 28 -18.08 4.59 -29.54
C LEU A 28 -18.28 5.52 -28.34
N GLU A 29 -19.40 6.23 -28.26
CA GLU A 29 -19.70 7.13 -27.14
C GLU A 29 -19.85 6.35 -25.82
N VAL A 30 -20.50 5.19 -25.85
CA VAL A 30 -20.61 4.31 -24.66
C VAL A 30 -19.23 3.87 -24.18
N LEU A 31 -18.37 3.43 -25.11
CA LEU A 31 -16.99 3.03 -24.78
C LEU A 31 -16.17 4.20 -24.23
N GLN A 32 -16.35 5.40 -24.78
CA GLN A 32 -15.66 6.59 -24.30
C GLN A 32 -16.08 6.98 -22.87
N GLN A 33 -17.37 6.87 -22.53
CA GLN A 33 -17.83 7.08 -21.15
C GLN A 33 -17.33 6.00 -20.19
N GLN A 34 -17.25 4.75 -20.64
CA GLN A 34 -16.65 3.68 -19.85
C GLN A 34 -15.15 3.94 -19.58
N GLN A 35 -14.41 4.43 -20.58
CA GLN A 35 -13.02 4.81 -20.42
C GLN A 35 -12.85 5.96 -19.41
N ALA A 36 -13.72 6.97 -19.44
CA ALA A 36 -13.70 8.09 -18.51
C ALA A 36 -13.98 7.65 -17.06
N LEU A 37 -14.94 6.72 -16.87
CA LEU A 37 -15.20 6.10 -15.57
C LEU A 37 -13.98 5.33 -15.05
N LEU A 38 -13.42 4.45 -15.88
CA LEU A 38 -12.24 3.65 -15.52
C LEU A 38 -11.06 4.54 -15.13
N GLN A 39 -10.81 5.60 -15.91
CA GLN A 39 -9.73 6.54 -15.61
C GLN A 39 -9.90 7.20 -14.23
N SER A 40 -11.13 7.55 -13.86
CA SER A 40 -11.43 8.16 -12.55
C SER A 40 -11.21 7.18 -11.39
N GLU A 41 -11.59 5.91 -11.59
CA GLU A 41 -11.35 4.84 -10.61
C GLU A 41 -9.85 4.58 -10.41
N ILE A 42 -9.08 4.54 -11.51
CA ILE A 42 -7.61 4.38 -11.45
C ILE A 42 -6.98 5.55 -10.69
N THR A 43 -7.37 6.78 -10.98
CA THR A 43 -6.84 7.97 -10.28
C THR A 43 -7.13 7.91 -8.78
N LEU A 44 -8.33 7.47 -8.36
CA LEU A 44 -8.64 7.28 -6.94
C LEU A 44 -7.71 6.25 -6.29
N VAL A 45 -7.49 5.10 -6.94
CA VAL A 45 -6.61 4.04 -6.40
C VAL A 45 -5.16 4.53 -6.29
N GLN A 46 -4.67 5.23 -7.31
CA GLN A 46 -3.33 5.82 -7.29
C GLN A 46 -3.19 6.85 -6.16
N GLY A 47 -4.20 7.71 -5.96
CA GLY A 47 -4.23 8.67 -4.86
C GLY A 47 -4.16 7.99 -3.48
N LEU A 48 -4.91 6.91 -3.30
CA LEU A 48 -4.86 6.10 -2.06
C LEU A 48 -3.50 5.44 -1.87
N GLY A 49 -2.91 4.89 -2.94
CA GLY A 49 -1.56 4.32 -2.89
C GLY A 49 -0.50 5.36 -2.52
N ASN A 50 -0.58 6.57 -3.09
CA ASN A 50 0.31 7.68 -2.76
C ASN A 50 0.17 8.13 -1.31
N LEU A 51 -1.06 8.16 -0.77
CA LEU A 51 -1.30 8.47 0.64
C LEU A 51 -0.62 7.46 1.57
N VAL A 52 -0.71 6.17 1.24
CA VAL A 52 -0.06 5.09 2.00
C VAL A 52 1.47 5.21 1.92
N THR A 53 2.03 5.42 0.74
CA THR A 53 3.48 5.64 0.59
C THR A 53 3.95 6.88 1.33
N ALA A 54 3.17 7.97 1.28
CA ALA A 54 3.47 9.21 1.98
C ALA A 54 3.42 9.04 3.50
N SER A 55 2.48 8.26 4.05
CA SER A 55 2.41 8.01 5.49
C SER A 55 3.65 7.23 5.99
N TYR A 56 4.12 6.25 5.22
CA TYR A 56 5.41 5.59 5.51
C TYR A 56 6.60 6.54 5.38
N GLY A 57 6.59 7.45 4.40
CA GLY A 57 7.62 8.48 4.24
C GLY A 57 7.69 9.45 5.43
N VAL A 58 6.54 9.86 5.97
CA VAL A 58 6.47 10.68 7.19
C VAL A 58 6.99 9.89 8.40
N ALA A 59 6.59 8.62 8.55
CA ALA A 59 7.10 7.74 9.62
C ALA A 59 8.62 7.55 9.54
N ALA A 60 9.19 7.46 8.34
CA ALA A 60 10.62 7.43 8.10
C ALA A 60 11.31 8.74 8.51
N ALA A 61 10.76 9.89 8.10
CA ALA A 61 11.34 11.21 8.35
C ALA A 61 11.40 11.57 9.84
N ILE A 62 10.42 11.11 10.64
CA ILE A 62 10.42 11.31 12.11
C ILE A 62 11.25 10.27 12.87
N GLY A 63 11.95 9.36 12.17
CA GLY A 63 12.78 8.32 12.77
C GLY A 63 12.01 7.16 13.40
N ARG A 64 10.70 7.02 13.11
CA ARG A 64 9.82 5.93 13.61
C ARG A 64 9.66 4.77 12.64
N LEU A 65 10.54 4.62 11.65
CA LEU A 65 10.60 3.42 10.81
C LEU A 65 11.45 2.33 11.47
N THR A 66 11.24 2.13 12.76
CA THR A 66 11.82 1.06 13.58
C THR A 66 10.70 0.11 13.99
N ALA A 67 10.95 -1.21 13.94
CA ALA A 67 9.96 -2.26 14.21
C ALA A 67 9.22 -2.10 15.56
N SER A 68 9.82 -1.35 16.50
CA SER A 68 9.28 -0.99 17.80
C SER A 68 8.06 -0.06 17.73
N ASP A 69 8.03 0.90 16.80
CA ASP A 69 6.96 1.90 16.71
C ASP A 69 5.78 1.44 15.84
N LEU A 70 6.01 0.51 14.91
CA LEU A 70 4.98 -0.03 14.03
C LEU A 70 4.19 -1.21 14.64
N GLN A 71 4.48 -1.58 15.90
CA GLN A 71 3.91 -2.75 16.59
C GLN A 71 3.88 -4.02 15.73
N LEU A 72 4.87 -4.17 14.84
CA LEU A 72 4.96 -5.33 13.98
C LEU A 72 5.54 -6.48 14.84
N ASN A 73 4.87 -7.64 14.85
CA ASN A 73 5.31 -8.81 15.60
C ASN A 73 6.53 -9.46 14.90
N VAL A 74 7.65 -8.74 14.89
CA VAL A 74 8.92 -9.18 14.33
C VAL A 74 9.96 -9.02 15.43
N PRO A 75 10.83 -10.02 15.67
CA PRO A 75 11.86 -9.92 16.69
C PRO A 75 12.74 -8.69 16.42
N LEU A 76 12.75 -7.77 17.39
CA LEU A 76 13.61 -6.59 17.38
C LEU A 76 15.07 -7.02 17.49
N TYR A 77 15.89 -6.64 16.49
CA TYR A 77 17.32 -6.92 16.50
C TYR A 77 18.01 -5.99 17.49
N ASP A 78 18.37 -6.51 18.66
CA ASP A 78 19.16 -5.81 19.68
C ASP A 78 20.65 -6.15 19.51
N GLU A 79 21.39 -5.24 18.87
CA GLU A 79 22.84 -5.35 18.63
C GLU A 79 23.65 -5.46 19.93
N THR A 80 23.15 -4.88 21.03
CA THR A 80 23.89 -4.83 22.30
C THR A 80 23.87 -6.18 23.03
N ALA A 81 22.77 -6.92 22.90
CA ALA A 81 22.65 -8.29 23.41
C ALA A 81 23.60 -9.25 22.66
N TYR A 82 23.73 -9.09 21.33
CA TYR A 82 24.61 -9.91 20.51
C TYR A 82 26.10 -9.62 20.78
N TYR A 83 26.47 -8.33 20.94
CA TYR A 83 27.84 -7.94 21.26
C TYR A 83 28.29 -8.46 22.63
N ASN A 84 27.43 -8.38 23.66
CA ASN A 84 27.73 -8.92 24.99
C ASN A 84 27.78 -10.46 25.02
N ALA A 85 26.96 -11.13 24.21
CA ALA A 85 26.96 -12.58 24.08
C ALA A 85 28.23 -13.13 23.39
N VAL A 86 28.87 -12.34 22.53
CA VAL A 86 30.11 -12.73 21.82
C VAL A 86 31.35 -12.25 22.56
N ARG A 87 31.32 -11.08 23.21
CA ARG A 87 32.47 -10.47 23.88
C ARG A 87 33.01 -11.30 25.06
N ASN A 88 32.13 -11.99 25.79
CA ASN A 88 32.52 -12.84 26.93
C ASN A 88 32.76 -14.31 26.56
N ARG A 89 32.71 -14.68 25.27
CA ARG A 89 32.99 -16.04 24.82
C ARG A 89 34.49 -16.22 24.57
N LEU A 90 35.18 -16.63 25.62
CA LEU A 90 36.54 -17.13 25.56
C LEU A 90 36.55 -18.43 24.74
N TRP A 91 37.07 -18.32 23.51
CA TRP A 91 37.58 -19.41 22.67
C TRP A 91 36.64 -20.58 22.43
N GLY A 92 35.77 -20.44 21.42
CA GLY A 92 35.51 -21.46 20.38
C GLY A 92 35.20 -22.90 20.81
N MET A 93 34.74 -23.13 22.04
CA MET A 93 34.39 -24.44 22.57
C MET A 93 33.04 -24.33 23.26
N ASN A 94 32.17 -25.29 22.97
CA ASN A 94 30.81 -25.50 23.49
C ASN A 94 29.68 -24.98 22.57
N ASP A 95 29.15 -25.94 21.82
CA ASP A 95 27.80 -26.15 21.31
C ASP A 95 26.97 -24.96 20.81
N TYR A 96 26.45 -25.18 19.60
CA TYR A 96 25.41 -24.38 18.97
C TYR A 96 24.24 -24.17 19.93
N ALA A 97 24.13 -22.97 20.50
CA ALA A 97 22.98 -22.56 21.29
C ALA A 97 21.72 -22.70 20.42
N GLN A 98 20.89 -23.69 20.78
CA GLN A 98 19.74 -24.16 20.02
C GLN A 98 18.51 -23.23 20.11
N ASN A 99 18.66 -22.00 20.61
CA ASN A 99 17.57 -21.02 20.69
C ASN A 99 18.07 -19.63 20.29
N GLN A 100 18.00 -19.36 18.99
CA GLN A 100 18.06 -18.01 18.44
C GLN A 100 16.62 -17.48 18.41
N PRO A 101 16.28 -16.37 19.10
CA PRO A 101 15.03 -15.67 18.79
C PRO A 101 15.26 -14.95 17.46
N GLY A 102 14.74 -15.50 16.36
CA GLY A 102 14.97 -14.94 15.03
C GLY A 102 14.89 -15.92 13.85
N ARG A 103 14.10 -16.98 13.95
CA ARG A 103 13.49 -17.59 12.76
C ARG A 103 11.99 -17.63 12.94
#